data_AF-A0A850JZR1-F1
#
_entry.id   AF-A0A850JZR1-F1
#
_cell.length_a   1.000
_cell.length_b   1.000
_cell.length_c   1.000
_cell.angle_alpha   90.00
_cell.angle_beta   90.00
_cell.angle_gamma   90.00
#
_symmetry.space_group_name_H-M   'P 1'
#
loop_
_entity.id
_entity.type
_entity.pdbx_description
1 polymer ?
#
loop_
_entity_poly.entity_id
_entity_poly.type
_entity_poly.pdbx_seq_one_letter_code
_entity_poly.pdbx_strand_id
1 'polypeptide(L)'
;MSRTINIKGQLLIQNIQIAKEILDELRLDIKIENKRFIFNEYDAWDQIDENQKKKEIEKIESLYTQRFNKYLEELAEAEKLRIKEEKRILREEKANLLIENAKRQGYKLKKQIQEDNTIRLVLQKRTY
;
A
#
# COMPACT_ATOMS: atom_id res chain seq x y z
N MET A 1 -45.14 -14.29 4.87
CA MET A 1 -44.01 -14.14 3.93
C MET A 1 -43.19 -12.97 4.44
N SER A 2 -41.98 -13.23 4.94
CA SER A 2 -41.06 -12.19 5.40
C SER A 2 -40.59 -11.38 4.18
N ARG A 3 -40.78 -10.06 4.20
CA ARG A 3 -40.17 -9.15 3.24
C ARG A 3 -38.77 -8.79 3.73
N THR A 4 -37.75 -9.21 3.00
CA THR A 4 -36.37 -8.79 3.24
C THR A 4 -36.18 -7.39 2.65
N ILE A 5 -35.74 -6.43 3.46
CA ILE A 5 -35.41 -5.08 3.01
C ILE A 5 -33.89 -5.02 2.86
N ASN A 6 -33.37 -4.38 1.81
CA ASN A 6 -31.92 -4.27 1.60
C ASN A 6 -31.44 -2.88 2.01
N ILE A 7 -30.53 -2.80 2.99
CA ILE A 7 -29.87 -1.55 3.36
C ILE A 7 -28.53 -1.45 2.63
N LYS A 8 -28.28 -0.27 2.06
CA LYS A 8 -26.98 0.10 1.49
C LYS A 8 -26.11 0.73 2.58
N GLY A 9 -24.90 0.20 2.76
CA GLY A 9 -23.85 0.85 3.55
C GLY A 9 -23.49 2.23 3.02
N GLN A 10 -22.87 3.04 3.88
CA GLN A 10 -22.43 4.39 3.55
C GLN A 10 -21.04 4.38 2.90
N LEU A 11 -20.21 3.40 3.25
CA LEU A 11 -18.82 3.32 2.82
C LEU A 11 -18.67 2.83 1.37
N LEU A 12 -17.83 3.53 0.61
CA LEU A 12 -17.46 3.16 -0.75
C LEU A 12 -16.21 2.27 -0.75
N ILE A 13 -16.38 1.04 -1.20
CA ILE A 13 -15.34 0.02 -1.27
C ILE A 13 -14.41 0.34 -2.45
N GLN A 14 -13.14 0.57 -2.14
CA GLN A 14 -12.09 0.82 -3.13
C GLN A 14 -11.32 -0.46 -3.49
N ASN A 15 -11.17 -1.39 -2.55
CA ASN A 15 -10.54 -2.68 -2.74
C ASN A 15 -11.53 -3.81 -2.43
N ILE A 16 -12.00 -4.47 -3.48
CA ILE A 16 -13.00 -5.55 -3.39
C ILE A 16 -12.44 -6.79 -2.67
N GLN A 17 -11.12 -7.03 -2.76
CA GLN A 17 -10.50 -8.21 -2.17
C GLN A 17 -10.56 -8.16 -0.64
N ILE A 18 -10.18 -7.01 -0.06
CA ILE A 18 -10.25 -6.77 1.40
C ILE A 18 -11.70 -6.86 1.88
N ALA A 19 -12.65 -6.34 1.10
CA ALA A 19 -14.07 -6.43 1.42
C ALA A 19 -14.55 -7.89 1.45
N LYS A 20 -14.14 -8.73 0.50
CA LYS A 20 -14.48 -10.16 0.47
C LYS A 20 -13.86 -10.91 1.66
N GLU A 21 -12.59 -10.68 1.95
CA GLU A 21 -11.90 -11.32 3.08
C GLU A 21 -12.60 -11.04 4.41
N ILE A 22 -13.06 -9.80 4.61
CA ILE A 22 -13.82 -9.41 5.80
C ILE A 22 -15.17 -10.14 5.88
N LEU A 23 -15.87 -10.26 4.75
CA LEU A 23 -17.16 -10.95 4.71
C LEU A 23 -17.01 -12.46 4.94
N ASP A 24 -15.96 -13.05 4.37
CA ASP A 24 -15.62 -14.47 4.56
C ASP A 24 -15.24 -14.78 6.01
N GLU A 25 -14.45 -13.91 6.66
CA GLU A 25 -14.08 -14.06 8.07
C GLU A 25 -15.28 -13.94 9.01
N LEU A 26 -16.18 -13.00 8.75
CA LEU A 26 -17.36 -12.79 9.57
C LEU A 26 -18.49 -13.77 9.23
N ARG A 27 -18.37 -14.55 8.14
CA ARG A 27 -19.38 -15.49 7.63
C ARG A 27 -20.77 -14.87 7.49
N LEU A 28 -20.81 -13.62 7.02
CA LEU A 28 -22.06 -12.87 6.88
C LEU A 28 -22.57 -12.95 5.44
N ASP A 29 -23.88 -13.16 5.29
CA ASP A 29 -24.57 -13.13 3.99
C ASP A 29 -24.84 -11.69 3.53
N ILE A 30 -23.76 -10.92 3.38
CA ILE A 30 -23.75 -9.54 2.91
C ILE A 30 -23.28 -9.56 1.46
N LYS A 31 -23.99 -8.84 0.60
CA LYS A 31 -23.62 -8.73 -0.81
C LYS A 31 -22.84 -7.46 -1.04
N ILE A 32 -21.91 -7.49 -2.00
CA ILE A 32 -21.25 -6.27 -2.48
C ILE A 32 -21.88 -5.91 -3.81
N GLU A 33 -22.52 -4.75 -3.88
CA GLU A 33 -23.10 -4.25 -5.12
C GLU A 33 -22.74 -2.78 -5.28
N ASN A 34 -22.40 -2.33 -6.50
CA ASN A 34 -22.03 -0.94 -6.78
C ASN A 34 -20.95 -0.37 -5.85
N LYS A 35 -19.95 -1.18 -5.49
CA LYS A 35 -18.87 -0.83 -4.54
C LYS A 35 -19.37 -0.45 -3.15
N ARG A 36 -20.49 -0.98 -2.69
CA ARG A 36 -21.00 -0.80 -1.33
C ARG A 36 -21.43 -2.14 -0.75
N PHE A 37 -21.43 -2.22 0.57
CA PHE A 37 -22.03 -3.36 1.28
C PHE A 37 -23.55 -3.26 1.24
N ILE A 38 -24.21 -4.37 0.93
CA ILE A 38 -25.66 -4.54 0.98
C ILE A 38 -25.98 -5.53 2.08
N PHE A 39 -26.64 -5.02 3.11
CA PHE A 39 -27.08 -5.76 4.28
C PHE A 39 -28.54 -6.16 4.09
N ASN A 40 -28.85 -7.42 4.35
CA ASN A 40 -30.23 -7.91 4.35
C ASN A 40 -30.86 -7.63 5.71
N GLU A 41 -31.89 -6.79 5.76
CA GLU A 41 -32.77 -6.56 6.91
C GLU A 41 -33.94 -7.56 6.87
N TYR A 42 -34.25 -8.19 8.01
CA TYR A 42 -35.49 -8.94 8.18
C TYR A 42 -36.64 -7.99 8.56
N ASP A 43 -37.85 -8.37 8.14
CA ASP A 43 -39.11 -7.63 8.13
C ASP A 43 -39.35 -6.73 9.38
N ALA A 44 -40.06 -5.62 9.17
CA ALA A 44 -40.34 -4.53 10.11
C ALA A 44 -41.10 -4.91 11.42
N TRP A 45 -41.29 -6.20 11.66
CA TRP A 45 -41.93 -6.77 12.85
C TRP A 45 -40.94 -7.35 13.86
N ASP A 46 -39.69 -7.61 13.45
CA ASP A 46 -38.62 -7.92 14.39
C ASP A 46 -38.10 -6.60 14.99
N GLN A 47 -38.62 -6.21 16.15
CA GLN A 47 -38.08 -5.16 17.03
C GLN A 47 -36.67 -5.51 17.57
N ILE A 48 -35.88 -6.29 16.84
CA ILE A 48 -34.47 -6.55 17.14
C ILE A 48 -33.67 -5.33 16.66
N ASP A 49 -33.86 -4.27 17.44
CA ASP A 49 -32.99 -3.12 17.69
C ASP A 49 -32.17 -2.64 16.48
N GLU A 50 -32.74 -1.72 15.69
CA GLU A 50 -32.05 -0.98 14.61
C GLU A 50 -30.64 -0.52 15.02
N ASN A 51 -30.44 -0.22 16.32
CA ASN A 51 -29.13 0.15 16.88
C ASN A 51 -28.09 -0.98 16.81
N GLN A 52 -28.48 -2.24 16.99
CA GLN A 52 -27.56 -3.38 16.89
C GLN A 52 -27.10 -3.59 15.46
N LYS A 53 -28.01 -3.48 14.48
CA LYS A 53 -27.66 -3.59 13.06
C LYS A 53 -26.82 -2.41 12.58
N LYS A 54 -27.13 -1.20 13.03
CA LYS A 54 -26.28 -0.03 12.78
C LYS A 54 -24.86 -0.23 13.33
N LYS A 55 -24.73 -0.78 14.55
CA LYS A 55 -23.43 -1.13 15.13
C LYS A 55 -22.70 -2.22 14.34
N GLU A 56 -23.42 -3.22 13.81
CA GLU A 56 -22.82 -4.25 12.94
C GLU A 56 -22.29 -3.64 11.64
N ILE A 57 -23.07 -2.78 10.98
CA ILE A 57 -22.67 -2.06 9.77
C ILE A 57 -21.43 -1.19 10.05
N GLU A 58 -21.48 -0.36 11.09
CA GLU A 58 -20.36 0.50 11.49
C GLU A 58 -19.11 -0.31 11.82
N LYS A 59 -19.26 -1.48 12.47
CA LYS A 59 -18.15 -2.38 12.78
C LYS A 59 -17.49 -2.92 11.51
N ILE A 60 -18.28 -3.32 10.51
CA ILE A 60 -17.78 -3.86 9.24
C ILE A 60 -17.10 -2.76 8.42
N GLU A 61 -17.72 -1.59 8.33
CA GLU A 61 -17.13 -0.43 7.62
C GLU A 61 -15.85 0.05 8.30
N SER A 62 -15.81 0.06 9.64
CA SER A 62 -14.61 0.40 10.42
C SER A 62 -13.50 -0.63 10.20
N LEU A 63 -13.81 -1.93 10.26
CA LEU A 63 -12.83 -3.00 10.02
C LEU A 63 -12.26 -2.92 8.60
N TYR A 64 -13.12 -2.66 7.61
CA TYR A 64 -12.69 -2.44 6.22
C TYR A 64 -11.74 -1.25 6.12
N THR A 65 -12.09 -0.13 6.74
CA THR A 65 -11.26 1.08 6.72
C THR A 65 -9.89 0.82 7.37
N GLN A 66 -9.85 0.11 8.50
CA GLN A 66 -8.60 -0.24 9.18
C GLN A 66 -7.70 -1.11 8.31
N ARG A 67 -8.24 -2.18 7.72
CA ARG A 67 -7.45 -3.07 6.84
C ARG A 67 -7.01 -2.37 5.57
N PHE A 68 -7.88 -1.55 5.00
CA PHE A 68 -7.55 -0.78 3.81
C PHE A 68 -6.43 0.25 4.09
N ASN A 69 -6.48 0.94 5.21
CA ASN A 69 -5.41 1.86 5.62
C ASN A 69 -4.09 1.11 5.81
N LYS A 70 -4.10 -0.04 6.48
CA LYS A 70 -2.91 -0.88 6.64
C LYS A 70 -2.34 -1.33 5.28
N TYR A 71 -3.20 -1.76 4.35
CA TYR A 71 -2.80 -2.11 3.00
C TYR A 71 -2.15 -0.93 2.25
N LEU A 72 -2.70 0.28 2.40
CA LEU A 72 -2.10 1.49 1.82
C LEU A 72 -0.75 1.83 2.43
N GLU A 73 -0.59 1.66 3.74
CA GLU A 73 0.69 1.84 4.44
C GLU A 73 1.75 0.86 3.93
N GLU A 74 1.40 -0.43 3.83
CA GLU A 74 2.30 -1.47 3.29
C GLU A 74 2.71 -1.18 1.85
N LEU A 75 1.78 -0.74 0.99
CA LEU A 75 2.10 -0.30 -0.37
C LEU A 75 3.04 0.90 -0.38
N ALA A 76 2.80 1.90 0.47
CA ALA A 76 3.63 3.09 0.54
C ALA A 76 5.05 2.77 1.05
N GLU A 77 5.19 1.84 1.99
CA GLU A 77 6.49 1.37 2.46
C GLU A 77 7.24 0.57 1.40
N ALA A 78 6.57 -0.35 0.70
CA ALA A 78 7.16 -1.10 -0.40
C ALA A 78 7.66 -0.16 -1.50
N GLU A 79 6.87 0.86 -1.87
CA GLU A 79 7.26 1.84 -2.88
C GLU A 79 8.45 2.69 -2.41
N LYS A 80 8.47 3.13 -1.14
CA LYS A 80 9.64 3.83 -0.57
C LYS A 80 10.90 2.99 -0.64
N LEU A 81 10.82 1.69 -0.37
CA LEU A 81 11.96 0.77 -0.47
C LEU A 81 12.45 0.63 -1.91
N ARG A 82 11.52 0.46 -2.87
CA ARG A 82 11.87 0.41 -4.30
C ARG A 82 12.57 1.68 -4.76
N ILE A 83 12.03 2.85 -4.45
CA ILE A 83 12.63 4.14 -4.80
C ILE A 83 14.02 4.30 -4.17
N LYS A 84 14.20 3.85 -2.92
CA LYS A 84 15.50 3.92 -2.24
C LYS A 84 16.55 3.05 -2.94
N GLU A 85 16.15 1.86 -3.38
CA GLU A 85 17.02 0.93 -4.08
C GLU A 85 17.35 1.43 -5.49
N GLU A 86 16.39 1.91 -6.26
CA GLU A 86 16.63 2.53 -7.57
C GLU A 86 17.60 3.71 -7.46
N LYS A 87 17.44 4.56 -6.44
CA LYS A 87 18.38 5.66 -6.16
C LYS A 87 19.77 5.15 -5.80
N ARG A 88 19.90 3.99 -5.14
CA ARG A 88 21.20 3.38 -4.83
C ARG A 88 21.89 2.92 -6.11
N ILE A 89 21.19 2.16 -6.94
CA ILE A 89 21.69 1.66 -8.24
C ILE A 89 22.13 2.83 -9.12
N LEU A 90 21.29 3.85 -9.28
CA LEU A 90 21.62 5.04 -10.09
C LEU A 90 22.88 5.78 -9.60
N ARG A 91 23.14 5.79 -8.28
CA ARG A 91 24.36 6.39 -7.72
C ARG A 91 25.59 5.56 -8.04
N GLU A 92 25.49 4.24 -7.93
CA GLU A 92 26.57 3.31 -8.27
C GLU A 92 26.89 3.37 -9.78
N GLU A 93 25.88 3.38 -10.64
CA GLU A 93 26.04 3.54 -12.10
C GLU A 93 26.71 4.86 -12.46
N LYS A 94 26.28 5.97 -11.87
CA LYS A 94 26.92 7.29 -12.10
C LYS A 94 28.37 7.30 -11.61
N ALA A 95 28.66 6.70 -10.46
CA ALA A 95 30.02 6.60 -9.96
C ALA A 95 30.91 5.79 -10.91
N ASN A 96 30.41 4.66 -11.43
CA ASN A 96 31.11 3.84 -12.41
C ASN A 96 31.37 4.59 -13.71
N LEU A 97 30.37 5.31 -14.24
CA LEU A 97 30.53 6.15 -15.43
C LEU A 97 31.60 7.23 -15.22
N LEU A 98 31.63 7.87 -14.05
CA LEU A 98 32.66 8.85 -13.70
C LEU A 98 34.06 8.22 -13.63
N ILE A 99 34.18 7.02 -13.05
CA ILE A 99 35.45 6.28 -13.00
C ILE A 99 35.93 5.92 -14.42
N GLU A 100 35.05 5.42 -15.28
CA GLU A 100 35.39 5.06 -16.66
C GLU A 100 35.81 6.29 -17.48
N ASN A 101 35.09 7.40 -17.35
CA ASN A 101 35.48 8.66 -17.99
C ASN A 101 36.82 9.19 -17.45
N ALA A 102 37.05 9.11 -16.14
CA ALA A 102 38.31 9.49 -15.52
C ALA A 102 39.48 8.63 -16.03
N LYS A 103 39.29 7.31 -16.16
CA LYS A 103 40.29 6.40 -16.75
C LYS A 103 40.64 6.80 -18.18
N ARG A 104 39.63 7.10 -19.02
CA ARG A 104 39.83 7.58 -20.40
C ARG A 104 40.64 8.88 -20.46
N GLN A 105 40.44 9.76 -19.49
CA GLN A 105 41.18 11.03 -19.35
C GLN A 105 42.57 10.87 -18.71
N GLY A 106 43.02 9.65 -18.43
CA GLY A 106 44.34 9.39 -17.85
C GLY A 106 44.40 9.54 -16.33
N TYR A 107 43.27 9.51 -15.61
CA TYR A 107 43.24 9.45 -14.15
C TYR A 107 43.07 8.01 -13.66
N LYS A 108 43.54 7.71 -12.45
CA LYS A 108 43.29 6.46 -11.72
C LYS A 108 42.47 6.75 -10.46
N LEU A 109 41.57 5.83 -10.10
CA LEU A 109 40.88 5.90 -8.82
C LEU A 109 41.87 5.57 -7.70
N LYS A 110 42.06 6.49 -6.76
CA LYS A 110 42.94 6.33 -5.59
C LYS A 110 42.15 5.86 -4.38
N LYS A 111 40.95 6.39 -4.17
CA LYS A 111 40.07 6.03 -3.06
C LYS A 111 38.62 6.30 -3.41
N GLN A 112 37.74 5.41 -2.99
CA GLN A 112 36.29 5.63 -2.98
C GLN A 112 35.86 5.74 -1.52
N ILE A 113 35.16 6.83 -1.19
CA ILE A 113 34.60 7.05 0.14
C ILE A 113 33.09 7.08 -0.02
N GLN A 114 32.41 6.19 0.67
CA GLN A 114 30.95 6.14 0.73
C GLN A 114 30.51 6.61 2.11
N GLU A 115 29.89 7.78 2.17
CA GLU A 115 29.36 8.37 3.40
C GLU A 115 27.86 8.61 3.19
N ASP A 116 27.03 7.94 3.99
CA ASP A 116 25.58 7.95 3.94
C ASP A 116 25.02 7.72 2.54
N ASN A 117 24.68 8.82 1.86
CA ASN A 117 24.07 8.84 0.54
C ASN A 117 25.00 9.34 -0.58
N THR A 118 26.25 9.65 -0.26
CA THR A 118 27.20 10.28 -1.18
C THR A 118 28.37 9.34 -1.48
N ILE A 119 28.70 9.20 -2.76
CA ILE A 119 29.92 8.51 -3.21
C ILE A 119 30.93 9.58 -3.62
N ARG A 120 32.03 9.70 -2.87
CA ARG A 120 33.16 10.56 -3.21
C ARG A 120 34.26 9.73 -3.86
N LEU A 121 34.68 10.15 -5.05
CA LEU A 121 35.75 9.51 -5.82
C LEU A 121 37.00 10.38 -5.79
N VAL A 122 38.09 9.88 -5.20
CA VAL A 122 39.39 10.55 -5.20
C VAL A 122 40.19 10.02 -6.39
N LEU A 123 40.40 10.88 -7.38
CA LEU A 123 41.13 10.57 -8.61
C LEU A 123 42.56 11.12 -8.55
N GLN A 124 43.52 10.37 -9.09
CA GLN A 124 44.91 10.79 -9.22
C GLN A 124 45.32 10.73 -10.70
N LYS A 125 45.94 11.79 -11.22
CA LYS A 125 46.46 11.79 -12.59
C LYS A 125 47.55 10.72 -12.75
N ARG A 126 47.50 9.93 -13.82
CA ARG A 126 48.61 9.03 -14.18
C ARG A 126 49.72 9.90 -14.75
N THR A 127 50.85 9.93 -14.04
CA THR A 127 52.11 10.47 -14.54
C THR A 127 52.88 9.29 -15.15
N TYR A 128 53.16 9.39 -16.45
CA TYR A 128 54.07 8.48 -17.16
C TYR A 128 55.50 8.98 -17.02
#